data_AF-A0A2D9P246-F1
#
_entry.id   AF-A0A2D9P246-F1
#
_cell.length_a   1.000
_cell.length_b   1.000
_cell.length_c   1.000
_cell.angle_alpha   90.00
_cell.angle_beta   90.00
_cell.angle_gamma   90.00
#
_symmetry.space_group_name_H-M   'P 1'
#
loop_
_entity.id
_entity.type
_entity.pdbx_description
1 polymer ?
#
loop_
_entity_poly.entity_id
_entity_poly.type
_entity_poly.pdbx_seq_one_letter_code
_entity_poly.pdbx_strand_id
1 'polypeptide(L)' 'MRQKKISNEEDTYSDQIGWTSMEESFDDIEDLTPKEPEIVTHQCSMCGSTMRIPRPKRERYKVICAYPECGHSDMIGI' A
#
# COMPACT_ATOMS: atom_id res chain seq x y z
N MET A 1 55.23 -30.56 -30.21
CA MET A 1 54.19 -29.70 -29.60
C MET A 1 54.02 -30.16 -28.15
N ARG A 2 54.45 -29.37 -27.14
CA ARG A 2 54.29 -29.71 -25.72
C ARG A 2 52.97 -29.12 -25.22
N GLN A 3 52.02 -29.97 -24.82
CA GLN A 3 50.75 -29.53 -24.22
C GLN A 3 51.01 -28.91 -22.84
N LYS A 4 50.46 -27.71 -22.60
CA LYS A 4 50.39 -27.11 -21.25
C LYS A 4 49.27 -27.81 -20.47
N LYS A 5 49.61 -28.38 -19.31
CA LYS A 5 48.65 -28.91 -18.34
C LYS A 5 47.82 -27.75 -17.78
N ILE A 6 46.51 -27.87 -17.85
CA ILE A 6 45.56 -27.00 -17.16
C ILE A 6 45.74 -27.26 -15.66
N SER A 7 46.04 -26.22 -14.88
CA SER A 7 46.19 -26.33 -13.43
C SER A 7 44.84 -26.71 -12.82
N ASN A 8 44.85 -27.68 -11.90
CA ASN A 8 43.73 -27.99 -11.00
C ASN A 8 43.67 -26.86 -9.96
N GLU A 9 43.11 -25.73 -10.36
CA GLU A 9 42.65 -24.72 -9.41
C GLU A 9 41.17 -25.00 -9.25
N GLU A 10 40.80 -25.37 -8.02
CA GLU A 10 39.49 -25.87 -7.65
C GLU A 10 38.39 -24.89 -8.09
N ASP A 11 37.67 -25.24 -9.16
CA ASP A 11 36.42 -24.60 -9.55
C ASP A 11 35.35 -24.92 -8.49
N THR A 12 35.51 -24.35 -7.29
CA THR A 12 34.46 -24.31 -6.28
C THR A 12 33.53 -23.17 -6.65
N TYR A 13 32.80 -23.37 -7.75
CA TYR A 13 31.70 -22.50 -8.10
C TYR A 13 30.57 -22.72 -7.09
N SER A 14 30.59 -21.95 -5.99
CA SER A 14 29.48 -21.88 -5.06
C SER A 14 28.40 -21.02 -5.70
N ASP A 15 27.46 -21.67 -6.37
CA ASP A 15 26.15 -21.10 -6.68
C ASP A 15 25.43 -20.77 -5.36
N GLN A 16 25.80 -19.66 -4.73
CA GLN A 16 24.91 -18.97 -3.80
C GLN A 16 23.80 -18.35 -4.64
N ILE A 17 22.86 -19.21 -5.03
CA ILE A 17 21.60 -18.85 -5.66
C ILE A 17 20.89 -17.90 -4.70
N GLY A 18 20.68 -16.69 -5.19
CA GLY A 18 19.99 -15.65 -4.47
C GLY A 18 18.64 -16.15 -3.97
N TRP A 19 18.34 -15.75 -2.73
CA TRP A 19 17.00 -15.75 -2.13
C TRP A 19 16.45 -17.04 -1.52
N THR A 20 17.26 -18.06 -1.22
CA THR A 20 16.76 -19.26 -0.49
C THR A 20 17.43 -19.54 0.86
N SER A 21 18.19 -18.61 1.42
CA SER A 21 18.69 -18.73 2.80
C SER A 21 17.96 -17.78 3.75
N MET A 22 16.66 -18.01 3.94
CA MET A 22 15.98 -17.56 5.15
C MET A 22 15.19 -18.74 5.71
N GLU A 23 15.80 -19.33 6.74
CA GLU A 23 15.25 -20.37 7.60
C GLU A 23 14.07 -19.79 8.39
N GLU A 24 12.94 -20.47 8.23
CA GLU A 24 11.74 -20.60 9.06
C GLU A 24 11.52 -19.61 10.23
N SER A 25 10.52 -18.72 10.06
CA SER A 25 9.45 -18.49 11.04
C SER A 25 8.29 -17.69 10.42
N PHE A 26 7.31 -18.40 9.86
CA PHE A 26 6.06 -17.83 9.35
C PHE A 26 4.99 -17.70 10.46
N ASP A 27 5.35 -17.22 11.65
CA ASP A 27 4.39 -17.15 12.78
C ASP A 27 4.05 -15.70 13.23
N ASP A 28 4.58 -14.65 12.60
CA ASP A 28 4.31 -13.26 13.02
C ASP A 28 3.96 -12.32 11.86
N ILE A 29 3.03 -12.72 10.99
CA ILE A 29 2.38 -11.78 10.06
C ILE A 29 0.85 -11.92 10.16
N GLU A 30 0.33 -12.03 11.38
CA GLU A 30 -1.09 -11.82 11.63
C GLU A 30 -1.39 -10.32 11.40
N ASP A 31 -2.14 -10.07 10.32
CA ASP A 31 -2.94 -8.87 10.07
C ASP A 31 -2.23 -7.54 9.77
N LEU A 32 -1.33 -7.54 8.78
CA LEU A 32 -1.14 -6.37 7.92
C LEU A 32 -2.12 -6.36 6.74
N THR A 33 -3.37 -6.77 6.96
CA THR A 33 -4.42 -6.49 5.98
C THR A 33 -4.57 -4.96 5.92
N PRO A 34 -4.37 -4.31 4.76
CA PRO A 34 -4.52 -2.87 4.68
C PRO A 34 -5.96 -2.53 5.04
N LYS A 35 -6.17 -1.87 6.18
CA LYS A 35 -7.49 -1.40 6.61
C LYS A 35 -8.13 -0.68 5.43
N GLU A 36 -9.24 -1.23 4.94
CA GLU A 36 -10.01 -0.59 3.89
C GLU A 36 -10.38 0.83 4.34
N PRO A 37 -10.43 1.80 3.40
CA PRO A 37 -10.75 3.17 3.76
C PRO A 37 -12.15 3.22 4.37
N GLU A 38 -12.23 3.60 5.64
CA GLU A 38 -13.49 3.79 6.33
C GLU A 38 -14.39 4.73 5.53
N ILE A 39 -15.65 4.37 5.29
CA ILE A 39 -16.59 5.20 4.54
C ILE A 39 -17.38 6.04 5.54
N VAL A 40 -17.36 7.36 5.36
CA VAL A 40 -18.10 8.32 6.18
C VAL A 40 -19.32 8.81 5.40
N THR A 41 -20.47 8.85 6.06
CA THR A 41 -21.69 9.48 5.54
C THR A 41 -21.69 10.96 5.89
N HIS A 42 -21.66 11.83 4.88
CA HIS A 42 -21.80 13.28 5.04
C HIS A 42 -23.18 13.75 4.56
N GLN A 43 -23.80 14.68 5.28
CA GLN A 43 -25.03 15.34 4.87
C GLN A 43 -24.73 16.79 4.49
N CYS A 44 -25.03 17.17 3.25
CA CYS A 44 -24.78 18.54 2.80
C CYS A 44 -25.69 19.54 3.50
N SER A 45 -25.13 20.65 4.01
CA SER A 45 -25.88 21.67 4.76
C SER A 45 -26.88 22.45 3.90
N MET A 46 -26.60 22.60 2.60
CA MET A 46 -27.42 23.41 1.69
C MET A 46 -28.59 22.65 1.07
N CYS A 47 -28.36 21.45 0.56
CA CYS A 47 -29.37 20.68 -0.18
C CYS A 47 -29.88 19.44 0.59
N GLY A 48 -29.29 19.12 1.74
CA GLY A 48 -29.68 17.98 2.56
C GLY A 48 -29.31 16.61 1.96
N SER A 49 -28.64 16.56 0.80
CA SER A 49 -28.24 15.30 0.17
C SER A 49 -27.26 14.54 1.05
N THR A 50 -27.43 13.22 1.16
CA THR A 50 -26.49 12.34 1.85
C THR A 50 -25.47 11.76 0.87
N MET A 51 -24.20 11.88 1.20
CA MET A 51 -23.08 11.43 0.37
C MET A 51 -22.21 10.45 1.14
N ARG A 52 -21.72 9.41 0.45
CA ARG A 52 -20.75 8.46 1.00
C ARG A 52 -19.38 8.82 0.48
N ILE A 53 -18.47 9.20 1.38
CA ILE A 53 -17.15 9.71 1.04
C ILE A 53 -16.12 8.86 1.78
N PRO A 54 -15.05 8.39 1.10
CA PRO A 54 -13.97 7.70 1.79
C PRO A 54 -13.32 8.66 2.78
N ARG A 55 -13.05 8.17 4.00
CA ARG A 55 -12.49 8.96 5.09
C ARG A 55 -11.15 9.58 4.65
N PRO A 56 -11.04 10.91 4.60
CA PRO A 56 -9.77 11.55 4.30
C PRO A 56 -8.77 11.27 5.43
N LYS A 57 -7.47 11.21 5.09
CA LYS A 57 -6.40 11.03 6.09
C LYS A 57 -6.26 12.20 7.06
N ARG A 58 -6.84 13.36 6.75
CA ARG A 58 -6.75 14.59 7.55
C ARG A 58 -8.02 14.77 8.36
N GLU A 59 -7.89 15.27 9.59
CA GLU A 59 -9.01 15.60 10.47
C GLU A 59 -9.86 16.75 9.93
N ARG A 60 -9.23 17.72 9.26
CA ARG A 60 -9.89 18.85 8.60
C ARG A 60 -9.91 18.68 7.10
N TYR A 61 -11.10 18.71 6.51
CA TYR A 61 -11.30 18.53 5.08
C TYR A 61 -12.52 19.27 4.57
N LYS A 62 -12.50 19.55 3.26
CA LYS A 62 -13.57 20.21 2.53
C LYS A 62 -14.30 19.15 1.70
N VAL A 63 -15.61 19.07 1.86
CA VAL A 63 -16.48 18.20 1.08
C VAL A 63 -17.25 19.05 0.08
N ILE A 64 -17.12 18.73 -1.21
CA ILE A 64 -17.91 19.37 -2.26
C ILE A 64 -19.12 18.47 -2.56
N CYS A 65 -20.32 19.05 -2.55
CA CYS A 65 -21.53 18.34 -2.92
C CYS A 65 -21.42 17.77 -4.35
N ALA A 66 -21.67 16.47 -4.49
CA ALA A 66 -21.65 15.77 -5.77
C ALA A 66 -22.80 16.20 -6.70
N TYR A 67 -23.81 16.89 -6.17
CA TYR A 67 -24.91 17.39 -6.96
C TYR A 67 -24.48 18.67 -7.70
N PRO A 68 -24.45 18.67 -9.05
CA PRO A 68 -23.88 19.76 -9.84
C PRO A 68 -24.64 21.08 -9.69
N GLU A 69 -25.93 21.01 -9.35
CA GLU A 69 -26.76 22.19 -9.12
C GLU A 69 -26.48 22.85 -7.76
N CYS A 70 -25.96 22.10 -6.79
CA CYS A 70 -25.67 22.61 -5.46
C CYS A 70 -24.25 23.19 -5.41
N GLY A 71 -23.24 22.41 -5.81
CA GLY A 71 -21.83 22.83 -5.83
C GLY A 71 -21.28 23.33 -4.48
N HIS A 72 -22.04 23.16 -3.40
CA HIS A 72 -21.71 23.71 -2.10
C HIS A 72 -20.52 22.99 -1.49
N SER A 73 -19.76 23.71 -0.68
CA SER A 73 -18.62 23.16 -0.01
C SER A 73 -18.71 23.27 1.50
N ASP A 74 -18.88 22.13 2.15
CA ASP A 74 -18.93 22.01 3.59
C ASP A 74 -17.50 21.81 4.14
N MET A 75 -17.16 22.53 5.21
CA MET A 75 -15.91 22.31 5.94
C MET A 75 -16.20 21.42 7.17
N ILE A 76 -15.46 20.32 7.28
CA ILE A 76 -15.57 19.37 8.39
C ILE A 76 -14.27 19.42 9.19
N GLY A 77 -14.41 19.49 10.51
CA GLY A 77 -13.33 19.60 11.49
C GLY A 77 -13.28 20.97 12.16
N ILE A 78 -13.07 20.99 13.49
CA ILE A 78 -12.85 22.19 14.30
C ILE A 78 -11.41 22.69 14.13
#